data_AF-A0A6J0JPR8-F1
#
_entry.id   AF-A0A6J0JPR8-F1
#
_cell.length_a   1.000
_cell.length_b   1.000
_cell.length_c   1.000
_cell.angle_alpha   90.00
_cell.angle_beta   90.00
_cell.angle_gamma   90.00
#
_symmetry.space_group_name_H-M   'P 1'
#
loop_
_entity.id
_entity.type
_entity.pdbx_description
1 polymer ?
#
loop_
_entity_poly.entity_id
_entity_poly.type
_entity_poly.pdbx_seq_one_letter_code
_entity_poly.pdbx_strand_id
1 'polypeptide(L)'
;MEHGSFTNDSHASFTLAEEDHTLANAVRFMLNQDPRVTLAGYSIPHPSLECVNVRVQTTGDPAREVLKDACQELMLMNRHVRSVFDKAVAEFKVKQARLATEEEKKTKAEEAELKKQRDLLASMDIESD
;
A
#
# COMPACT_ATOMS: atom_id res chain seq x y z
N MET A 1 -37.84 20.63 6.34
CA MET A 1 -37.64 19.57 7.36
C MET A 1 -38.02 18.26 6.69
N GLU A 2 -37.06 17.52 6.15
CA GLU A 2 -37.35 16.21 5.57
C GLU A 2 -37.53 15.18 6.69
N HIS A 3 -38.76 14.67 6.80
CA HIS A 3 -39.08 13.54 7.67
C HIS A 3 -38.59 12.25 7.00
N GLY A 4 -37.31 11.89 7.23
CA GLY A 4 -36.83 10.53 6.99
C GLY A 4 -37.48 9.58 8.00
N SER A 5 -38.14 8.52 7.51
CA SER A 5 -38.75 7.49 8.34
C SER A 5 -37.68 6.77 9.17
N PHE A 6 -37.79 6.82 10.50
CA PHE A 6 -36.94 6.09 11.47
C PHE A 6 -37.19 4.57 11.49
N THR A 7 -37.84 4.00 10.47
CA THR A 7 -38.39 2.64 10.55
C THR A 7 -37.53 1.58 9.88
N ASN A 8 -36.46 1.96 9.14
CA ASN A 8 -35.70 0.99 8.36
C ASN A 8 -34.19 1.17 8.51
N ASP A 9 -33.64 0.57 9.57
CA ASP A 9 -32.20 0.59 9.87
C ASP A 9 -31.34 -0.10 8.81
N SER A 10 -31.95 -0.91 7.94
CA SER A 10 -31.28 -1.58 6.81
C SER A 10 -30.95 -0.64 5.63
N HIS A 11 -31.47 0.59 5.61
CA HIS A 11 -31.23 1.56 4.55
C HIS A 11 -30.82 2.91 5.12
N ALA A 12 -29.58 3.31 4.87
CA ALA A 12 -29.08 4.59 5.35
C ALA A 12 -28.21 5.30 4.31
N SER A 13 -28.25 6.63 4.37
CA SER A 13 -27.30 7.49 3.66
C SER A 13 -26.47 8.26 4.69
N PHE A 14 -25.16 8.09 4.62
CA PHE A 14 -24.18 8.70 5.51
C PHE A 14 -23.44 9.81 4.77
N THR A 15 -23.44 11.00 5.33
CA THR A 15 -22.64 12.12 4.83
C THR A 15 -21.31 12.13 5.57
N LEU A 16 -20.22 11.97 4.83
CA LEU A 16 -18.86 12.13 5.32
C LEU A 16 -18.41 13.54 4.93
N ALA A 17 -18.10 14.37 5.92
CA ALA A 17 -17.56 15.71 5.72
C ALA A 17 -16.03 15.64 5.57
N GLU A 18 -15.47 16.57 4.80
CA GLU A 18 -14.03 16.71 4.53
C GLU A 18 -13.41 15.46 3.88
N GLU A 19 -14.23 14.73 3.12
CA GLU A 19 -13.84 13.49 2.44
C GLU A 19 -14.24 13.53 0.97
N ASP A 20 -13.52 12.77 0.14
CA ASP A 20 -13.65 12.78 -1.32
C ASP A 20 -13.76 11.36 -1.90
N HIS A 21 -13.52 11.25 -3.21
CA HIS A 21 -13.53 9.98 -3.95
C HIS A 21 -12.58 8.92 -3.38
N THR A 22 -11.51 9.32 -2.69
CA THR A 22 -10.47 8.42 -2.20
C THR A 22 -11.04 7.46 -1.16
N LEU A 23 -11.55 8.01 -0.05
CA LEU A 23 -12.16 7.21 1.00
C LEU A 23 -13.47 6.58 0.52
N ALA A 24 -14.29 7.35 -0.20
CA ALA A 24 -15.61 6.89 -0.62
C ALA A 24 -15.55 5.68 -1.56
N ASN A 25 -14.64 5.68 -2.53
CA ASN A 25 -14.51 4.55 -3.45
C ASN A 25 -13.90 3.32 -2.75
N ALA A 26 -12.95 3.52 -1.82
CA ALA A 26 -12.37 2.43 -1.03
C ALA A 26 -13.42 1.75 -0.14
N VAL A 27 -14.22 2.53 0.59
CA VAL A 27 -15.30 2.01 1.44
C VAL A 27 -16.40 1.37 0.59
N ARG A 28 -16.76 1.96 -0.56
CA ARG A 28 -17.71 1.37 -1.50
C ARG A 28 -17.23 0.02 -2.04
N PHE A 29 -15.93 -0.15 -2.29
CA PHE A 29 -15.37 -1.43 -2.70
C PHE A 29 -15.56 -2.48 -1.60
N MET A 30 -15.20 -2.16 -0.34
CA MET A 30 -15.36 -3.08 0.79
C MET A 30 -16.81 -3.47 1.04
N LEU A 31 -17.72 -2.51 1.01
CA LEU A 31 -19.15 -2.76 1.18
C LEU A 31 -19.72 -3.72 0.13
N ASN A 32 -19.24 -3.63 -1.12
CA ASN A 32 -19.72 -4.53 -2.18
C ASN A 32 -19.16 -5.96 -2.07
N GLN A 33 -18.17 -6.22 -1.21
CA GLN A 33 -17.69 -7.57 -0.92
C GLN A 33 -18.49 -8.24 0.19
N ASP A 34 -19.21 -7.47 1.02
CA ASP A 34 -20.00 -8.00 2.12
C ASP A 34 -21.32 -8.59 1.58
N PRO A 35 -21.61 -9.89 1.79
CA PRO A 35 -22.84 -10.53 1.32
C PRO A 35 -24.12 -9.98 1.98
N ARG A 36 -24.00 -9.24 3.10
CA ARG A 36 -25.12 -8.57 3.78
C ARG A 36 -25.60 -7.33 3.02
N VAL A 37 -24.78 -6.81 2.10
CA VAL A 37 -25.06 -5.58 1.34
C VAL A 37 -25.74 -5.91 0.02
N THR A 38 -26.92 -5.30 -0.19
CA THR A 38 -27.66 -5.38 -1.45
C THR A 38 -27.23 -4.28 -2.41
N LEU A 39 -26.97 -3.07 -1.91
CA LEU A 39 -26.54 -1.93 -2.71
C LEU A 39 -25.62 -1.02 -1.89
N ALA A 40 -24.45 -0.71 -2.46
CA ALA A 40 -23.55 0.32 -1.95
C ALA A 40 -23.07 1.25 -3.07
N GLY A 41 -23.25 2.56 -2.86
CA GLY A 41 -22.83 3.59 -3.79
C GLY A 41 -22.49 4.89 -3.07
N TYR A 42 -21.77 5.78 -3.75
CA TYR A 42 -21.50 7.11 -3.23
C TYR A 42 -21.73 8.18 -4.29
N SER A 43 -22.01 9.40 -3.85
CA SER A 43 -22.15 10.57 -4.71
C SER A 43 -21.58 11.81 -4.02
N ILE A 44 -20.85 12.63 -4.76
CA ILE A 44 -20.48 13.98 -4.33
C ILE A 44 -21.59 14.92 -4.78
N PRO A 45 -22.25 15.68 -3.88
CA PRO A 45 -23.36 16.54 -4.24
C PRO A 45 -22.94 17.69 -5.14
N HIS A 46 -21.73 18.24 -4.96
CA HIS A 46 -21.17 19.27 -5.82
C HIS A 46 -19.63 19.28 -5.71
N PRO A 47 -18.85 19.49 -6.79
CA PRO A 47 -17.38 19.48 -6.74
C PRO A 47 -16.74 20.51 -5.79
N SER A 48 -17.44 21.60 -5.49
CA SER A 48 -16.97 22.64 -4.55
C SER A 48 -17.29 22.35 -3.08
N LEU A 49 -17.96 21.23 -2.79
CA LEU A 49 -18.25 20.79 -1.43
C LEU A 49 -17.41 19.55 -1.15
N GLU A 50 -16.56 19.63 -0.14
CA GLU A 50 -15.78 18.50 0.36
C GLU A 50 -16.68 17.62 1.25
N CYS A 51 -17.68 17.00 0.62
CA CYS A 51 -18.49 16.00 1.30
C CYS A 51 -18.94 14.91 0.33
N VAL A 52 -19.05 13.69 0.87
CA VAL A 52 -19.53 12.54 0.11
C VAL A 52 -20.72 11.92 0.82
N ASN A 53 -21.76 11.61 0.07
CA ASN A 53 -22.90 10.84 0.55
C ASN A 53 -22.71 9.37 0.15
N VAL A 54 -22.54 8.49 1.14
CA VAL A 54 -22.46 7.03 0.98
C VAL A 54 -23.83 6.44 1.29
N ARG A 55 -24.45 5.78 0.31
CA ARG A 55 -25.71 5.07 0.49
C ARG A 55 -25.43 3.58 0.64
N VAL A 56 -25.97 3.00 1.71
CA VAL A 56 -25.87 1.57 2.04
C VAL A 56 -27.28 1.01 2.21
N GLN A 57 -27.54 -0.09 1.51
CA GLN A 57 -28.74 -0.88 1.65
C GLN A 57 -28.32 -2.32 1.91
N THR A 58 -28.78 -2.86 3.02
CA THR A 58 -28.52 -4.24 3.43
C THR A 58 -29.78 -5.10 3.23
N THR A 59 -29.66 -6.41 3.43
CA THR A 59 -30.79 -7.35 3.38
C THR A 59 -31.62 -7.38 4.67
N GLY A 60 -31.10 -6.86 5.79
CA GLY A 60 -31.79 -6.83 7.07
C GLY A 60 -30.98 -6.27 8.23
N ASP A 61 -29.64 -6.40 8.18
CA ASP A 61 -28.75 -5.89 9.22
C ASP A 61 -28.69 -4.35 9.24
N PRO A 62 -28.48 -3.70 10.39
CA PRO A 62 -28.35 -2.24 10.44
C PRO A 62 -27.22 -1.73 9.54
N ALA A 63 -27.54 -0.86 8.59
CA ALA A 63 -26.59 -0.30 7.62
C ALA A 63 -25.41 0.42 8.29
N ARG A 64 -25.62 0.97 9.49
CA ARG A 64 -24.57 1.59 10.32
C ARG A 64 -23.53 0.58 10.79
N GLU A 65 -23.96 -0.60 11.19
CA GLU A 65 -23.05 -1.65 11.68
C GLU A 65 -22.24 -2.22 10.51
N VAL A 66 -22.91 -2.52 9.40
CA VAL A 66 -22.25 -2.98 8.18
C VAL A 66 -21.23 -1.97 7.65
N LEU A 67 -21.54 -0.67 7.67
CA LEU A 67 -20.59 0.38 7.30
C LEU A 67 -19.37 0.41 8.24
N LYS A 68 -19.59 0.26 9.55
CA LYS A 68 -18.52 0.24 10.54
C LYS A 68 -17.59 -0.97 10.32
N ASP A 69 -18.17 -2.16 10.10
CA ASP A 69 -17.43 -3.37 9.82
C ASP A 69 -16.58 -3.21 8.55
N ALA A 70 -17.16 -2.69 7.47
CA ALA A 70 -16.44 -2.42 6.22
C ALA A 70 -15.24 -1.48 6.41
N CYS A 71 -15.38 -0.44 7.24
CA CYS A 71 -14.27 0.45 7.59
C CYS A 71 -13.17 -0.29 8.40
N GLN A 72 -13.55 -1.15 9.34
CA GLN A 72 -12.59 -1.94 10.12
C GLN A 72 -11.82 -2.94 9.26
N GLU A 73 -12.50 -3.59 8.32
CA GLU A 73 -11.88 -4.48 7.35
C GLU A 73 -10.93 -3.73 6.42
N LEU A 74 -11.30 -2.54 5.95
CA LEU A 74 -10.41 -1.68 5.16
C LEU A 74 -9.11 -1.35 5.93
N MET A 75 -9.23 -1.03 7.22
CA MET A 75 -8.06 -0.78 8.08
C MET A 75 -7.19 -2.03 8.25
N LEU A 76 -7.79 -3.22 8.35
CA LEU A 76 -7.06 -4.49 8.44
C LEU A 76 -6.32 -4.79 7.13
N MET A 77 -6.97 -4.60 5.98
CA MET A 77 -6.36 -4.73 4.66
C MET A 77 -5.15 -3.80 4.52
N ASN A 78 -5.31 -2.52 4.85
CA ASN A 78 -4.23 -1.52 4.75
C ASN A 78 -3.04 -1.88 5.66
N ARG A 79 -3.30 -2.39 6.87
CA ARG A 79 -2.26 -2.90 7.77
C ARG A 79 -1.51 -4.08 7.17
N HIS A 80 -2.23 -5.01 6.55
CA HIS A 80 -1.62 -6.17 5.90
C HIS A 80 -0.74 -5.76 4.71
N VAL A 81 -1.27 -4.92 3.81
CA VAL A 81 -0.53 -4.40 2.64
C VAL A 81 0.75 -3.70 3.08
N ARG A 82 0.66 -2.82 4.09
CA ARG A 82 1.83 -2.13 4.64
C ARG A 82 2.86 -3.11 5.22
N SER A 83 2.42 -4.11 5.98
CA SER A 83 3.33 -5.09 6.56
C SER A 83 4.09 -5.90 5.49
N VAL A 84 3.39 -6.32 4.43
CA VAL A 84 4.02 -7.05 3.32
C VAL A 84 4.98 -6.15 2.56
N PHE A 85 4.58 -4.90 2.30
CA PHE A 85 5.43 -3.92 1.63
C PHE A 85 6.71 -3.62 2.42
N ASP A 86 6.60 -3.36 3.73
CA ASP A 86 7.74 -3.07 4.60
C ASP A 86 8.74 -4.23 4.62
N LYS A 87 8.26 -5.49 4.65
CA LYS A 87 9.10 -6.68 4.53
C LYS A 87 9.83 -6.75 3.19
N ALA A 88 9.10 -6.58 2.08
CA ALA A 88 9.68 -6.61 0.75
C ALA A 88 10.74 -5.52 0.55
N VAL A 89 10.51 -4.32 1.08
CA VAL A 89 11.47 -3.21 1.05
C VAL A 89 12.72 -3.52 1.87
N ALA A 90 12.57 -4.11 3.06
CA ALA A 90 13.70 -4.50 3.89
C ALA A 90 14.57 -5.56 3.20
N GLU A 91 13.95 -6.61 2.65
CA GLU A 91 14.65 -7.66 1.88
C GLU A 91 15.37 -7.08 0.65
N PHE A 92 14.71 -6.17 -0.07
CA PHE A 92 15.31 -5.49 -1.22
C PHE A 92 16.55 -4.68 -0.82
N LYS A 93 16.48 -3.90 0.27
CA LYS A 93 17.62 -3.11 0.77
C LYS A 93 18.80 -3.99 1.18
N VAL A 94 18.55 -5.11 1.86
CA VAL A 94 19.60 -6.09 2.22
C VAL A 94 20.24 -6.69 0.96
N LYS A 95 19.42 -7.06 -0.03
CA LYS A 95 19.92 -7.58 -1.32
C LYS A 95 20.80 -6.56 -2.04
N GLN A 96 20.39 -5.30 -2.10
CA GLN A 96 21.16 -4.22 -2.72
C GLN A 96 22.50 -4.00 -2.01
N ALA A 97 22.50 -3.96 -0.68
CA ALA A 97 23.74 -3.81 0.09
C ALA A 97 24.72 -4.98 -0.13
N ARG A 98 24.21 -6.22 -0.21
CA ARG A 98 25.02 -7.40 -0.52
C ARG A 98 25.66 -7.30 -1.91
N LEU A 99 24.88 -6.93 -2.92
CA LEU A 99 25.36 -6.78 -4.31
C LEU A 99 26.46 -5.72 -4.39
N ALA A 100 26.27 -4.55 -3.77
CA ALA A 100 27.29 -3.51 -3.71
C ALA A 100 28.59 -3.99 -3.05
N THR A 101 28.49 -4.76 -1.96
CA THR A 101 29.66 -5.32 -1.27
C THR A 101 30.37 -6.39 -2.12
N GLU A 102 29.63 -7.18 -2.89
CA GLU A 102 30.18 -8.18 -3.81
C GLU A 102 30.91 -7.53 -4.99
N GLU A 103 30.38 -6.43 -5.54
CA GLU A 103 31.03 -5.64 -6.59
C GLU A 103 32.32 -4.96 -6.10
N GLU A 104 32.32 -4.37 -4.91
CA GLU A 104 33.52 -3.80 -4.28
C GLU A 104 34.61 -4.85 -4.01
N LYS A 105 34.23 -6.08 -3.65
CA LYS A 105 35.19 -7.17 -3.43
C LYS A 105 35.79 -7.65 -4.75
N LYS A 106 35.00 -7.76 -5.81
CA LYS A 106 35.49 -8.14 -7.14
C LYS A 106 36.48 -7.12 -7.68
N THR A 107 36.15 -5.83 -7.62
CA THR A 107 37.04 -4.75 -8.05
C THR A 107 38.35 -4.73 -7.27
N LYS A 108 38.31 -4.85 -5.93
CA LYS A 108 39.54 -4.94 -5.11
C LYS A 108 40.38 -6.19 -5.40
N ALA A 109 39.74 -7.33 -5.69
CA ALA A 109 40.46 -8.56 -6.03
C ALA A 109 41.16 -8.43 -7.40
N GLU A 110 40.47 -7.88 -8.40
CA GLU A 110 41.05 -7.60 -9.72
C GLU A 110 42.22 -6.61 -9.63
N GLU A 111 42.09 -5.53 -8.86
CA GLU A 111 43.17 -4.56 -8.63
C GLU A 111 44.39 -5.20 -7.93
N ALA A 112 44.16 -6.05 -6.92
CA ALA A 112 45.23 -6.74 -6.21
C ALA A 112 45.97 -7.74 -7.10
N GLU A 113 45.25 -8.43 -7.99
CA GLU A 113 45.83 -9.36 -8.96
C GLU A 113 46.65 -8.62 -10.02
N LEU A 114 46.13 -7.51 -10.55
CA LEU A 114 46.86 -6.64 -11.48
C LEU A 114 48.13 -6.07 -10.85
N LYS A 115 48.07 -5.68 -9.56
CA LYS A 115 49.24 -5.21 -8.81
C LYS A 115 50.31 -6.30 -8.68
N LYS A 116 49.92 -7.53 -8.33
CA LYS A 116 50.85 -8.68 -8.29
C LYS A 116 51.51 -8.93 -9.65
N GLN A 117 50.74 -8.88 -10.74
CA GLN A 117 51.28 -9.05 -12.09
C GLN A 117 52.30 -7.96 -12.44
N ARG A 118 52.01 -6.70 -12.08
CA ARG A 118 52.92 -5.57 -12.30
C ARG A 118 54.21 -5.68 -11.49
N ASP A 119 54.11 -6.05 -10.22
CA ASP A 119 55.27 -6.21 -9.33
C ASP A 119 56.17 -7.38 -9.79
N LEU A 120 55.59 -8.47 -10.30
CA LEU A 120 56.33 -9.59 -10.89
C LEU A 120 57.11 -9.16 -12.15
N LEU A 121 56.47 -8.42 -13.06
CA LEU A 121 57.12 -7.96 -14.29
C LEU A 121 58.31 -7.05 -13.99
N ALA A 122 58.15 -6.12 -13.02
CA ALA A 122 59.22 -5.21 -12.60
C ALA A 122 60.42 -5.93 -11.97
N SER A 123 60.23 -7.12 -11.40
CA SER A 123 61.34 -7.92 -10.86
C SER A 123 62.15 -8.66 -11.92
N MET A 124 61.57 -8.95 -13.09
CA MET A 124 62.27 -9.62 -14.19
C MET A 124 63.24 -8.69 -14.94
N ASP A 125 62.96 -7.38 -14.97
CA ASP A 125 63.79 -6.38 -15.66
C ASP A 125 65.09 -5.99 -14.90
N ILE A 126 65.28 -6.49 -13.66
CA ILE A 126 66.44 -6.15 -12.81
C ILE A 126 67.57 -7.20 -12.91
N GLU A 127 67.32 -8.40 -13.45
CA GLU A 127 68.31 -9.50 -13.50
C GLU A 127 69.03 -9.66 -14.85
N SER A 128 68.87 -8.72 -15.80
CA SER A 128 69.39 -8.84 -17.18
C SER A 128 70.60 -7.96 -17.55
N ASP A 129 71.42 -7.54 -16.57
CA ASP A 129 72.74 -6.90 -16.80
C ASP A 129 73.91 -7.88 -16.54
#